data_AF-A0A7V9PMD8-F1
#
_entry.id   AF-A0A7V9PMD8-F1
#
_cell.length_a   1.000
_cell.length_b   1.000
_cell.length_c   1.000
_cell.angle_alpha   90.00
_cell.angle_beta   90.00
_cell.angle_gamma   90.00
#
_symmetry.space_group_name_H-M   'P 1'
#
loop_
_entity.id
_entity.type
_entity.pdbx_description
1 polymer ?
#
loop_
_entity_poly.entity_id
_entity_poly.type
_entity_poly.pdbx_seq_one_letter_code
_entity_poly.pdbx_strand_id
1 'polypeptide(L)'
;MPRTASTARLAIALALVALLGFAGPAAARPFATSAWPNARLPDDVRLDPRSRAYVGNLTALVRSRGVRTNVGRWSTTVYTVGADQRTVRVRPRAANAWVRRQLGHQWAAVPIPAYARPAPGADGHLVVHQPATDTMWEFFQARRAGGGRFSAGYGGRIERLSQNPGHFEPPPRGIGALFGATGTSIPLLAGLMRGDELRAGAIPHAVAFA
;
A
#
# COMPACT_ATOMS: atom_id res chain seq x y z
N MET A 1 -17.89 -69.50 -38.51
CA MET A 1 -18.72 -68.75 -37.52
C MET A 1 -18.49 -69.41 -36.17
N PRO A 2 -18.17 -68.69 -35.07
CA PRO A 2 -18.65 -67.35 -34.69
C PRO A 2 -17.54 -66.30 -34.50
N ARG A 3 -18.01 -65.06 -34.27
CA ARG A 3 -17.29 -63.78 -34.12
C ARG A 3 -17.02 -63.48 -32.63
N THR A 4 -16.25 -62.40 -32.43
CA THR A 4 -16.10 -61.51 -31.25
C THR A 4 -15.14 -62.00 -30.15
N ALA A 5 -14.35 -61.17 -29.46
CA ALA A 5 -14.26 -59.71 -29.38
C ALA A 5 -12.80 -59.29 -29.13
N SER A 6 -12.37 -58.20 -29.77
CA SER A 6 -11.12 -57.50 -29.47
C SER A 6 -11.32 -56.64 -28.22
N THR A 7 -10.66 -56.99 -27.12
CA THR A 7 -10.57 -56.12 -25.94
C THR A 7 -9.31 -55.26 -26.05
N ALA A 8 -9.47 -54.04 -26.54
CA ALA A 8 -8.45 -53.00 -26.45
C ALA A 8 -8.28 -52.60 -24.97
N ARG A 9 -7.10 -52.87 -24.39
CA ARG A 9 -6.72 -52.36 -23.07
C ARG A 9 -6.29 -50.91 -23.22
N LEU A 10 -7.14 -49.99 -22.79
CA LEU A 10 -6.82 -48.58 -22.70
C LEU A 10 -5.92 -48.36 -21.47
N ALA A 11 -4.63 -48.09 -21.69
CA ALA A 11 -3.72 -47.63 -20.64
C ALA A 11 -4.03 -46.16 -20.35
N ILE A 12 -4.61 -45.86 -19.19
CA ILE A 12 -4.76 -44.49 -18.70
C ILE A 12 -3.43 -44.08 -18.09
N ALA A 13 -2.63 -43.32 -18.83
CA ALA A 13 -1.47 -42.63 -18.28
C ALA A 13 -1.96 -41.44 -17.43
N LEU A 14 -1.83 -41.55 -16.11
CA LEU A 14 -2.13 -40.46 -15.18
C LEU A 14 -0.98 -39.44 -15.25
N ALA A 15 -1.13 -38.41 -16.08
CA ALA A 15 -0.19 -37.28 -16.09
C ALA A 15 -0.43 -36.43 -14.83
N LEU A 16 0.39 -36.64 -13.80
CA LEU A 16 0.51 -35.73 -12.67
C LEU A 16 1.17 -34.44 -13.16
N VAL A 17 0.35 -33.48 -13.58
CA VAL A 17 0.83 -32.10 -13.78
C VAL A 17 1.03 -31.50 -12.39
N ALA A 18 2.25 -31.60 -11.88
CA ALA A 18 2.68 -30.76 -10.78
C ALA A 18 2.57 -29.30 -11.24
N LEU A 19 1.49 -28.63 -10.85
CA LEU A 19 1.42 -27.17 -10.84
C LEU A 19 2.43 -26.68 -9.80
N LEU A 20 3.70 -26.64 -10.19
CA LEU A 20 4.67 -25.74 -9.58
C LEU A 20 4.15 -24.34 -9.88
N GLY A 21 3.28 -23.86 -9.01
CA GLY A 21 2.97 -22.44 -8.95
C GLY A 21 4.30 -21.73 -8.76
N PHE A 22 4.75 -21.02 -9.79
CA PHE A 22 5.71 -19.95 -9.59
C PHE A 22 5.02 -18.93 -8.67
N ALA A 23 5.13 -19.14 -7.36
CA ALA A 23 5.07 -18.06 -6.42
C ALA A 23 6.27 -17.19 -6.81
N GLY A 24 6.03 -16.19 -7.67
CA GLY A 24 6.97 -15.08 -7.82
C GLY A 24 7.33 -14.60 -6.42
N PRO A 25 8.58 -14.13 -6.19
CA PRO A 25 9.01 -13.72 -4.86
C PRO A 25 7.91 -12.85 -4.25
N ALA A 26 7.40 -13.26 -3.09
CA ALA A 26 6.39 -12.50 -2.37
C ALA A 26 6.89 -11.06 -2.37
N ALA A 27 6.15 -10.15 -3.02
CA ALA A 27 6.57 -8.76 -3.13
C ALA A 27 6.92 -8.31 -1.71
N ALA A 28 8.18 -7.88 -1.51
CA ALA A 28 8.65 -7.55 -0.17
C ALA A 28 7.64 -6.60 0.48
N ARG A 29 7.11 -7.01 1.63
CA ARG A 29 6.11 -6.20 2.34
C ARG A 29 6.72 -4.82 2.63
N PRO A 30 5.97 -3.73 2.45
CA PRO A 30 6.39 -2.42 2.93
C PRO A 30 6.73 -2.49 4.43
N PHE A 31 7.72 -1.71 4.87
CA PHE A 31 8.17 -1.60 6.27
C PHE A 31 8.97 -2.80 6.78
N ALA A 32 9.77 -2.56 7.83
CA ALA A 32 10.48 -3.63 8.52
C ALA A 32 9.50 -4.69 9.04
N THR A 33 9.93 -5.94 9.11
CA THR A 33 9.11 -7.02 9.71
C THR A 33 8.84 -6.78 11.19
N SER A 34 9.73 -6.06 11.89
CA SER A 34 9.59 -5.62 13.28
C SER A 34 8.81 -4.31 13.44
N ALA A 35 8.46 -3.62 12.34
CA ALA A 35 7.68 -2.39 12.40
C ALA A 35 6.25 -2.68 12.86
N TRP A 36 5.62 -1.73 13.54
CA TRP A 36 4.25 -1.89 14.05
C TRP A 36 3.20 -2.31 13.00
N PRO A 37 3.30 -1.98 11.69
CA PRO A 37 2.36 -2.49 10.71
C PRO A 37 2.47 -4.00 10.51
N ASN A 38 3.68 -4.56 10.59
CA ASN A 38 3.96 -5.95 10.25
C ASN A 38 4.17 -6.86 11.47
N ALA A 39 4.54 -6.28 12.61
CA ALA A 39 4.84 -7.03 13.82
C ALA A 39 3.57 -7.68 14.38
N ARG A 40 3.67 -8.95 14.76
CA ARG A 40 2.62 -9.63 15.53
C ARG A 40 2.54 -8.96 16.91
N LEU A 41 1.33 -8.67 17.37
CA LEU A 41 1.11 -8.24 18.74
C LEU A 41 1.50 -9.39 19.70
N PRO A 42 2.27 -9.13 20.77
CA PRO A 42 2.49 -10.11 21.83
C PRO A 42 1.16 -10.58 22.43
N ASP A 43 1.09 -11.87 22.80
CA ASP A 43 -0.12 -12.46 23.38
C ASP A 43 -0.45 -11.89 24.77
N ASP A 44 0.55 -11.33 25.45
CA ASP A 44 0.50 -10.79 26.81
C ASP A 44 0.64 -9.26 26.85
N VAL A 45 0.34 -8.57 25.75
CA VAL A 45 0.43 -7.11 25.69
C VAL A 45 -0.53 -6.47 26.72
N ARG A 46 0.01 -5.61 27.58
CA ARG A 46 -0.80 -4.87 28.54
C ARG A 46 -1.76 -3.94 27.80
N LEU A 47 -3.05 -4.20 27.93
CA LEU A 47 -4.09 -3.33 27.39
C LEU A 47 -4.13 -1.99 28.12
N ASP A 48 -4.54 -0.94 27.41
CA ASP A 48 -4.86 0.34 28.05
C ASP A 48 -6.04 0.11 29.02
N PRO A 49 -6.01 0.69 30.25
CA PRO A 49 -7.13 0.57 31.19
C PRO A 49 -8.49 1.00 30.61
N ARG A 50 -8.49 1.85 29.57
CA ARG A 50 -9.67 2.33 28.85
C ARG A 50 -10.05 1.49 27.62
N SER A 51 -9.33 0.40 27.30
CA SER A 51 -9.62 -0.44 26.13
C SER A 51 -11.08 -0.89 26.04
N ARG A 52 -11.71 -1.22 27.18
CA ARG A 52 -13.15 -1.57 27.22
C ARG A 52 -14.04 -0.43 26.72
N ALA A 53 -13.73 0.82 27.07
CA ALA A 53 -14.48 1.99 26.61
C ALA A 53 -14.26 2.25 25.11
N TYR A 54 -13.02 2.12 24.61
CA TYR A 54 -12.71 2.30 23.19
C TYR A 54 -13.42 1.26 22.32
N VAL A 55 -13.35 -0.02 22.69
CA VAL A 55 -14.02 -1.12 21.98
C VAL A 55 -15.54 -1.00 22.08
N GLY A 56 -16.07 -0.60 23.25
CA GLY A 56 -17.49 -0.33 23.43
C GLY A 56 -18.02 0.75 22.49
N ASN A 57 -17.30 1.87 22.37
CA ASN A 57 -17.64 2.95 21.45
C ASN A 57 -17.56 2.50 19.98
N LEU A 58 -16.49 1.80 19.60
CA LEU A 58 -16.35 1.26 18.24
C LEU A 58 -17.50 0.29 17.91
N THR A 59 -17.87 -0.58 18.84
CA THR A 59 -19.00 -1.51 18.67
C THR A 59 -20.33 -0.77 18.50
N ALA A 60 -20.55 0.31 19.25
CA ALA A 60 -21.75 1.14 19.10
C ALA A 60 -21.79 1.83 17.72
N LEU A 61 -20.66 2.33 17.23
CA LEU A 61 -20.54 2.90 15.88
C LEU A 61 -20.83 1.84 14.81
N VAL A 62 -20.29 0.64 14.95
CA VAL A 62 -20.53 -0.48 14.02
C VAL A 62 -22.02 -0.86 14.00
N ARG A 63 -22.68 -0.95 15.16
CA ARG A 63 -24.12 -1.27 15.24
C ARG A 63 -25.00 -0.19 14.61
N SER A 64 -24.63 1.08 14.76
CA SER A 64 -25.44 2.20 14.28
C SER A 64 -25.17 2.58 12.82
N ARG A 65 -23.94 2.38 12.32
CA ARG A 65 -23.51 2.85 10.98
C ARG A 65 -23.12 1.71 10.03
N GLY A 66 -22.92 0.51 10.56
CA GLY A 66 -22.32 -0.61 9.83
C GLY A 66 -20.82 -0.47 9.64
N VAL A 67 -20.22 -1.49 9.01
CA VAL A 67 -18.83 -1.45 8.54
C VAL A 67 -18.85 -1.25 7.03
N ARG A 68 -17.98 -0.36 6.54
CA ARG A 68 -17.81 -0.12 5.10
C ARG A 68 -16.33 -0.06 4.78
N THR A 69 -16.01 -0.46 3.56
CA THR A 69 -14.67 -0.34 3.01
C THR A 69 -14.75 0.50 1.74
N ASN A 70 -13.92 1.53 1.65
CA ASN A 70 -13.81 2.33 0.45
C ASN A 70 -13.07 1.54 -0.63
N VAL A 71 -13.84 1.06 -1.62
CA VAL A 71 -13.32 0.46 -2.85
C VAL A 71 -13.55 1.43 -4.00
N GLY A 72 -12.50 1.75 -4.76
CA GLY A 72 -12.59 2.56 -5.98
C GLY A 72 -12.71 4.10 -5.81
N ARG A 73 -13.23 4.63 -4.70
CA ARG A 73 -13.30 6.08 -4.41
C ARG A 73 -12.95 6.35 -2.94
N TRP A 74 -12.22 7.43 -2.65
CA TRP A 74 -11.63 7.70 -1.33
C TRP A 74 -10.82 6.51 -0.77
N SER A 75 -10.19 5.77 -1.68
CA SER A 75 -9.21 4.72 -1.40
C SER A 75 -7.81 5.23 -1.77
N THR A 76 -6.81 4.37 -1.82
CA THR A 76 -5.45 4.71 -2.23
C THR A 76 -5.07 3.95 -3.49
N THR A 77 -4.73 4.68 -4.56
CA THR A 77 -4.11 4.06 -5.74
C THR A 77 -2.63 3.83 -5.49
N VAL A 78 -2.14 2.61 -5.73
CA VAL A 78 -0.74 2.23 -5.54
C VAL A 78 -0.16 1.76 -6.86
N TYR A 79 0.98 2.32 -7.25
CA TYR A 79 1.75 1.88 -8.41
C TYR A 79 3.11 1.38 -7.94
N THR A 80 3.33 0.07 -8.03
CA THR A 80 4.67 -0.52 -7.89
C THR A 80 5.36 -0.48 -9.24
N VAL A 81 6.54 0.13 -9.32
CA VAL A 81 7.23 0.43 -10.60
C VAL A 81 8.63 -0.19 -10.66
N GLY A 82 9.08 -0.49 -11.87
CA GLY A 82 10.42 -1.03 -12.13
C GLY A 82 11.53 0.02 -11.95
N ALA A 83 12.79 -0.45 -11.99
CA ALA A 83 13.97 0.41 -11.83
C ALA A 83 14.05 1.52 -12.89
N ASP A 84 13.69 1.20 -14.13
CA ASP A 84 13.82 2.10 -15.29
C ASP A 84 12.60 3.02 -15.51
N GLN A 85 11.66 3.04 -14.55
CA GLN A 85 10.48 3.91 -14.66
C GLN A 85 10.92 5.38 -14.69
N ARG A 86 10.64 6.04 -15.82
CA ARG A 86 10.94 7.46 -16.02
C ARG A 86 10.39 8.31 -14.88
N THR A 87 11.23 9.18 -14.33
CA THR A 87 10.85 10.10 -13.27
C THR A 87 10.23 11.38 -13.79
N VAL A 88 9.31 11.96 -13.02
CA VAL A 88 8.74 13.29 -13.21
C VAL A 88 8.84 14.10 -11.93
N ARG A 89 8.88 15.42 -12.05
CA ARG A 89 8.74 16.32 -10.90
C ARG A 89 7.26 16.46 -10.52
N VAL A 90 6.94 16.31 -9.24
CA VAL A 90 5.60 16.65 -8.70
C VAL A 90 5.66 18.03 -8.07
N ARG A 91 4.80 18.95 -8.53
CA ARG A 91 4.76 20.31 -7.99
C ARG A 91 3.99 20.36 -6.67
N PRO A 92 4.61 20.78 -5.55
CA PRO A 92 3.90 20.94 -4.30
C PRO A 92 3.01 22.18 -4.28
N ARG A 93 1.82 22.02 -3.70
CA ARG A 93 0.80 23.06 -3.51
C ARG A 93 0.48 23.32 -2.03
N ALA A 94 1.32 22.86 -1.11
CA ALA A 94 1.19 23.15 0.31
C ALA A 94 1.17 24.67 0.55
N ALA A 95 0.29 25.15 1.43
CA ALA A 95 0.15 26.56 1.73
C ALA A 95 1.40 27.12 2.43
N ASN A 96 1.90 26.39 3.43
CA ASN A 96 3.13 26.73 4.15
C ASN A 96 4.35 26.66 3.21
N ALA A 97 5.11 27.76 3.12
CA ALA A 97 6.23 27.89 2.20
C ALA A 97 7.41 26.95 2.54
N TRP A 98 7.69 26.75 3.83
CA TRP A 98 8.72 25.82 4.28
C TRP A 98 8.37 24.38 3.89
N VAL A 99 7.15 23.95 4.20
CA VAL A 99 6.63 22.62 3.80
C VAL A 99 6.71 22.47 2.29
N ARG A 100 6.22 23.46 1.53
CA ARG A 100 6.22 23.44 0.06
C ARG A 100 7.63 23.27 -0.50
N ARG A 101 8.64 23.91 0.10
CA ARG A 101 10.04 23.74 -0.30
C ARG A 101 10.54 22.32 -0.01
N GLN A 102 10.28 21.78 1.19
CA GLN A 102 10.70 20.42 1.55
C GLN A 102 10.08 19.36 0.63
N LEU A 103 8.78 19.46 0.37
CA LEU A 103 8.08 18.58 -0.58
C LEU A 103 8.65 18.73 -2.00
N GLY A 104 9.05 19.94 -2.40
CA GLY A 104 9.71 20.18 -3.68
C GLY A 104 11.03 19.42 -3.87
N HIS A 105 11.79 19.23 -2.78
CA HIS A 105 13.00 18.39 -2.77
C HIS A 105 12.64 16.91 -2.79
N GLN A 106 11.73 16.46 -1.92
CA GLN A 106 11.30 15.05 -1.84
C GLN A 106 10.68 14.55 -3.16
N TRP A 107 10.03 15.45 -3.92
CA TRP A 107 9.32 15.12 -5.14
C TRP A 107 9.99 15.65 -6.42
N ALA A 108 11.29 15.90 -6.36
CA ALA A 108 12.05 16.40 -7.51
C ALA A 108 12.12 15.39 -8.67
N ALA A 109 12.14 14.09 -8.36
CA ALA A 109 12.20 12.99 -9.32
C ALA A 109 11.43 11.78 -8.77
N VAL A 110 10.15 11.66 -9.15
CA VAL A 110 9.26 10.56 -8.73
C VAL A 110 9.01 9.64 -9.93
N PRO A 111 9.20 8.31 -9.83
CA PRO A 111 9.01 7.37 -10.94
C PRO A 111 7.52 7.09 -11.19
N ILE A 112 6.78 8.08 -11.69
CA ILE A 112 5.33 7.98 -11.92
C ILE A 112 5.05 7.44 -13.34
N PRO A 113 4.32 6.33 -13.50
CA PRO A 113 3.88 5.86 -14.81
C PRO A 113 3.00 6.87 -15.53
N ALA A 114 3.11 6.98 -16.85
CA ALA A 114 2.36 7.98 -17.62
C ALA A 114 0.83 7.80 -17.51
N TYR A 115 0.38 6.57 -17.25
CA TYR A 115 -1.02 6.19 -17.05
C TYR A 115 -1.49 6.31 -15.60
N ALA A 116 -0.62 6.67 -14.65
CA ALA A 116 -0.99 6.76 -13.25
C ALA A 116 -2.08 7.79 -13.02
N ARG A 117 -3.12 7.37 -12.30
CA ARG A 117 -4.25 8.20 -11.88
C ARG A 117 -4.34 8.18 -10.36
N PRO A 118 -4.45 9.36 -9.71
CA PRO A 118 -4.83 9.46 -8.31
C PRO A 118 -6.16 8.79 -8.03
N ALA A 119 -6.38 8.38 -6.78
CA ALA A 119 -7.66 7.83 -6.35
C ALA A 119 -8.81 8.83 -6.59
N PRO A 120 -9.95 8.39 -7.14
CA PRO A 120 -11.13 9.24 -7.27
C PRO A 120 -11.59 9.78 -5.91
N GLY A 121 -11.94 11.06 -5.86
CA GLY A 121 -12.39 11.74 -4.65
C GLY A 121 -11.54 12.94 -4.28
N ALA A 122 -11.95 13.65 -3.23
CA ALA A 122 -11.30 14.90 -2.82
C ALA A 122 -9.87 14.68 -2.30
N ASP A 123 -9.62 13.54 -1.67
CA ASP A 123 -8.31 13.22 -1.08
C ASP A 123 -7.25 12.94 -2.14
N GLY A 124 -7.64 12.46 -3.33
CA GLY A 124 -6.72 12.23 -4.44
C GLY A 124 -5.48 11.42 -4.06
N HIS A 125 -5.62 10.40 -3.21
CA HIS A 125 -4.49 9.61 -2.73
C HIS A 125 -3.80 8.86 -3.86
N LEU A 126 -2.48 9.00 -3.92
CA LEU A 126 -1.61 8.30 -4.85
C LEU A 126 -0.36 7.86 -4.10
N VAL A 127 0.02 6.60 -4.26
CA VAL A 127 1.28 6.02 -3.81
C VAL A 127 2.04 5.50 -5.01
N VAL A 128 3.34 5.78 -5.04
CA VAL A 128 4.30 5.18 -5.96
C VAL A 128 5.36 4.49 -5.14
N HIS A 129 5.60 3.21 -5.40
CA HIS A 129 6.60 2.40 -4.71
C HIS A 129 7.58 1.84 -5.74
N GLN A 130 8.88 2.06 -5.55
CA GLN A 130 9.93 1.52 -6.40
C GLN A 130 10.84 0.61 -5.55
N PRO A 131 10.64 -0.72 -5.61
CA PRO A 131 11.44 -1.66 -4.82
C PRO A 131 12.95 -1.58 -5.12
N ALA A 132 13.33 -1.29 -6.37
CA ALA A 132 14.73 -1.21 -6.80
C ALA A 132 15.54 -0.13 -6.07
N THR A 133 14.89 0.93 -5.59
CA THR A 133 15.50 1.99 -4.79
C THR A 133 15.05 1.97 -3.33
N ASP A 134 14.29 0.93 -2.94
CA ASP A 134 13.65 0.80 -1.63
C ASP A 134 12.95 2.09 -1.18
N THR A 135 12.23 2.72 -2.10
CA THR A 135 11.66 4.06 -1.89
C THR A 135 10.17 4.09 -2.25
N MET A 136 9.38 4.74 -1.40
CA MET A 136 8.01 5.13 -1.72
C MET A 136 7.81 6.64 -1.66
N TRP A 137 6.84 7.08 -2.45
CA TRP A 137 6.28 8.42 -2.40
C TRP A 137 4.78 8.32 -2.25
N GLU A 138 4.21 9.22 -1.47
CA GLU A 138 2.76 9.33 -1.35
C GLU A 138 2.30 10.77 -1.41
N PHE A 139 1.06 10.95 -1.81
CA PHE A 139 0.50 12.24 -2.16
C PHE A 139 -0.94 12.36 -1.68
N PHE A 140 -1.24 13.48 -1.01
CA PHE A 140 -2.58 13.98 -0.76
C PHE A 140 -2.93 15.04 -1.80
N GLN A 141 -4.16 15.00 -2.27
CA GLN A 141 -4.72 15.80 -3.37
C GLN A 141 -3.83 15.76 -4.62
N ALA A 142 -3.36 14.57 -5.01
CA ALA A 142 -2.62 14.45 -6.25
C ALA A 142 -3.52 14.81 -7.44
N ARG A 143 -2.97 15.57 -8.38
CA ARG A 143 -3.63 15.98 -9.62
C ARG A 143 -2.68 15.78 -10.78
N ARG A 144 -3.20 15.19 -11.85
CA ARG A 144 -2.52 15.06 -13.14
C ARG A 144 -3.12 16.08 -14.10
N ALA A 145 -2.30 17.03 -14.57
CA ALA A 145 -2.68 17.98 -15.60
C ALA A 145 -2.27 17.46 -17.00
N GLY A 146 -2.63 18.20 -18.04
CA GLY A 146 -2.20 17.92 -19.41
C GLY A 146 -0.66 17.83 -19.54
N GLY A 147 -0.19 17.02 -20.50
CA GLY A 147 1.25 16.83 -20.74
C GLY A 147 2.01 16.06 -19.66
N GLY A 148 1.32 15.27 -18.82
CA GLY A 148 1.96 14.42 -17.81
C GLY A 148 2.48 15.17 -16.58
N ARG A 149 2.05 16.42 -16.37
CA ARG A 149 2.45 17.21 -15.19
C ARG A 149 1.67 16.78 -13.95
N PHE A 150 2.36 16.59 -12.83
CA PHE A 150 1.75 16.23 -11.56
C PHE A 150 1.89 17.36 -10.53
N SER A 151 0.89 17.49 -9.66
CA SER A 151 0.95 18.34 -8.46
C SER A 151 0.24 17.67 -7.29
N ALA A 152 0.62 18.01 -6.06
CA ALA A 152 0.00 17.46 -4.85
C ALA A 152 -0.07 18.53 -3.75
N GLY A 153 -1.08 18.43 -2.88
CA GLY A 153 -1.27 19.34 -1.76
C GLY A 153 -0.35 19.02 -0.57
N TYR A 154 -0.13 17.74 -0.31
CA TYR A 154 0.69 17.23 0.80
C TYR A 154 1.19 15.82 0.50
N GLY A 155 1.95 15.21 1.43
CA GLY A 155 2.47 13.85 1.29
C GLY A 155 3.90 13.72 1.78
N GLY A 156 4.69 12.86 1.15
CA GLY A 156 6.10 12.69 1.49
C GLY A 156 6.82 11.63 0.66
N ARG A 157 8.09 11.41 1.00
CA ARG A 157 8.95 10.33 0.50
C ARG A 157 9.52 9.54 1.68
N ILE A 158 9.52 8.23 1.59
CA ILE A 158 10.24 7.32 2.50
C ILE A 158 11.27 6.57 1.68
N GLU A 159 12.54 6.72 2.04
CA GLU A 159 13.64 5.87 1.57
C GLU A 159 13.88 4.74 2.58
N ARG A 160 14.55 3.67 2.15
CA ARG A 160 14.76 2.45 2.95
C ARG A 160 13.43 1.89 3.50
N LEU A 161 12.40 1.86 2.65
CA LEU A 161 11.05 1.47 3.05
C LEU A 161 11.02 0.12 3.75
N SER A 162 11.78 -0.87 3.26
CA SER A 162 11.89 -2.20 3.85
C SER A 162 12.45 -2.23 5.29
N GLN A 163 13.06 -1.13 5.74
CA GLN A 163 13.63 -0.97 7.09
C GLN A 163 12.87 0.07 7.92
N ASN A 164 11.91 0.78 7.33
CA ASN A 164 11.20 1.86 8.00
C ASN A 164 10.26 1.31 9.11
N PRO A 165 10.17 1.98 10.27
CA PRO A 165 9.36 1.54 11.41
C PRO A 165 7.85 1.76 11.25
N GLY A 166 7.36 2.10 10.05
CA GLY A 166 5.94 2.31 9.77
C GLY A 166 5.45 3.74 10.00
N HIS A 167 6.35 4.72 9.98
CA HIS A 167 6.00 6.15 10.07
C HIS A 167 7.01 7.02 9.32
N PHE A 168 6.57 8.21 8.91
CA PHE A 168 7.45 9.24 8.37
C PHE A 168 8.42 9.68 9.44
N GLU A 169 9.68 9.74 9.02
CA GLU A 169 10.77 10.17 9.85
C GLU A 169 11.18 11.61 9.51
N PRO A 170 11.92 12.24 10.43
CA PRO A 170 12.58 13.53 10.25
C PRO A 170 13.17 13.81 8.86
N PRO A 171 12.60 14.66 7.96
CA PRO A 171 13.32 14.95 6.71
C PRO A 171 14.54 15.85 6.92
N PRO A 172 15.66 15.63 6.22
CA PRO A 172 16.21 14.36 5.73
C PRO A 172 17.04 13.63 6.82
N ARG A 173 17.17 14.26 8.00
CA ARG A 173 17.60 13.78 9.32
C ARG A 173 17.09 14.77 10.40
N GLY A 174 15.83 15.25 10.33
CA GLY A 174 15.25 16.28 11.24
C GLY A 174 13.70 16.41 11.25
N ILE A 175 13.07 16.27 12.44
CA ILE A 175 11.62 16.32 12.84
C ILE A 175 10.58 15.51 12.00
N GLY A 176 10.31 14.26 12.39
CA GLY A 176 9.51 13.30 11.59
C GLY A 176 8.03 13.38 11.73
N ALA A 177 7.60 14.10 12.76
CA ALA A 177 6.21 14.40 13.01
C ALA A 177 5.73 15.52 12.11
N LEU A 178 5.82 15.41 10.77
CA LEU A 178 5.29 16.45 9.87
C LEU A 178 4.78 15.94 8.53
N PHE A 179 5.33 14.90 7.91
CA PHE A 179 4.99 14.54 6.52
C PHE A 179 4.05 13.34 6.42
N GLY A 180 3.58 13.03 5.22
CA GLY A 180 2.66 11.92 4.95
C GLY A 180 1.26 12.41 4.58
N ALA A 181 0.65 11.73 3.61
CA ALA A 181 -0.60 12.11 2.98
C ALA A 181 -1.78 12.07 3.97
N THR A 182 -1.67 11.26 5.02
CA THR A 182 -2.65 11.13 6.11
C THR A 182 -2.65 12.31 7.09
N GLY A 183 -1.61 13.15 7.09
CA GLY A 183 -1.42 14.24 8.04
C GLY A 183 -1.01 13.77 9.45
N THR A 184 -0.83 12.47 9.69
CA THR A 184 -0.47 11.90 11.00
C THR A 184 0.96 11.41 11.09
N SER A 185 1.74 11.53 10.00
CA SER A 185 3.03 10.84 9.84
C SER A 185 2.93 9.32 9.77
N ILE A 186 1.72 8.76 9.64
CA ILE A 186 1.53 7.35 9.30
C ILE A 186 1.34 7.23 7.78
N PRO A 187 2.22 6.54 7.03
CA PRO A 187 2.07 6.37 5.59
C PRO A 187 0.82 5.58 5.24
N LEU A 188 0.23 5.90 4.08
CA LEU A 188 -0.96 5.23 3.56
C LEU A 188 -0.75 3.71 3.50
N LEU A 189 0.44 3.26 3.09
CA LEU A 189 0.76 1.83 2.97
C LEU A 189 0.78 1.07 4.30
N ALA A 190 0.91 1.73 5.46
CA ALA A 190 1.01 1.04 6.74
C ALA A 190 -0.29 0.34 7.14
N GLY A 191 -1.44 0.89 6.77
CA GLY A 191 -2.75 0.33 7.10
C GLY A 191 -3.60 -0.05 5.89
N LEU A 192 -3.08 0.11 4.68
CA LEU A 192 -3.82 -0.13 3.44
C LEU A 192 -3.93 -1.64 3.16
N MET A 193 -5.16 -2.13 3.05
CA MET A 193 -5.45 -3.46 2.51
C MET A 193 -5.10 -3.51 1.02
N ARG A 194 -4.26 -4.47 0.60
CA ARG A 194 -3.76 -4.56 -0.78
C ARG A 194 -4.47 -5.63 -1.59
N GLY A 195 -4.51 -5.46 -2.92
CA GLY A 195 -5.26 -6.35 -3.81
C GLY A 195 -4.70 -7.77 -3.89
N ASP A 196 -3.39 -7.95 -3.71
CA ASP A 196 -2.73 -9.26 -3.59
C ASP A 196 -3.09 -9.98 -2.29
N GLU A 197 -3.19 -9.25 -1.18
CA GLU A 197 -3.64 -9.78 0.12
C GLU A 197 -5.09 -10.25 0.08
N LEU A 198 -5.97 -9.45 -0.52
CA LEU A 198 -7.37 -9.82 -0.71
C LEU A 198 -7.52 -11.07 -1.58
N ARG A 199 -6.69 -11.22 -2.62
CA ARG A 199 -6.66 -12.45 -3.46
C ARG A 199 -6.12 -13.66 -2.70
N ALA A 200 -5.15 -13.45 -1.82
CA ALA A 200 -4.60 -14.49 -0.96
C ALA A 200 -5.53 -14.85 0.21
N GLY A 201 -6.60 -14.09 0.45
CA GLY A 201 -7.55 -14.32 1.54
C GLY A 201 -6.99 -13.97 2.93
N ALA A 202 -5.89 -13.22 3.00
CA ALA A 202 -5.24 -12.88 4.26
C ALA A 202 -4.70 -11.44 4.22
N ILE A 203 -4.92 -10.68 5.29
CA ILE A 203 -4.39 -9.33 5.51
C ILE A 203 -3.46 -9.39 6.74
N PRO A 204 -2.18 -9.73 6.54
CA PRO A 204 -1.26 -10.09 7.62
C PRO A 204 -0.47 -8.86 8.12
N HIS A 205 -1.18 -7.76 8.33
CA HIS A 205 -0.64 -6.50 8.85
C HIS A 205 -1.77 -5.70 9.54
N ALA A 206 -1.40 -4.66 10.28
CA ALA A 206 -2.36 -3.76 10.90
C ALA A 206 -3.25 -3.07 9.85
N VAL A 207 -4.55 -2.91 10.13
CA VAL A 207 -5.51 -2.28 9.21
C VAL A 207 -5.87 -0.89 9.71
N ALA A 208 -5.80 0.11 8.84
CA ALA A 208 -6.27 1.46 9.15
C ALA A 208 -7.81 1.54 9.02
N PHE A 209 -8.45 2.23 9.96
CA PHE A 209 -9.87 2.55 9.95
C PHE A 209 -10.08 4.02 10.34
N ALA A 210 -11.21 4.59 9.90
CA ALA A 210 -11.60 5.98 10.13
C ALA A 210 -13.12 6.11 10.29
#